data_AF-A0A836RDU1-F1
#
_entry.id   AF-A0A836RDU1-F1
#
_cell.length_a   1.000
_cell.length_b   1.000
_cell.length_c   1.000
_cell.angle_alpha   90.00
_cell.angle_beta   90.00
_cell.angle_gamma   90.00
#
_symmetry.space_group_name_H-M   'P 1'
#
loop_
_entity.id
_entity.type
_entity.pdbx_description
1 polymer ?
#
loop_
_entity_poly.entity_id
_entity_poly.type
_entity_poly.pdbx_seq_one_letter_code
_entity_poly.pdbx_strand_id
1 'polypeptide(L)'
;EKHVPFVKREGNVYKVVVGENALHPMEEKHYIEWIELNVDGVIYKKFLNPGDKPEAVFEIPEGKDVSAREFCNVHGLWVKK
;
A
#
# COMPACT_ATOMS: atom_id res chain seq x y z
N GLU A 1 0.21 14.86 -4.64
CA GLU A 1 1.17 13.75 -4.75
C GLU A 1 0.40 12.44 -4.92
N LYS A 2 0.95 11.44 -5.61
CA LYS A 2 0.26 10.16 -5.93
C LYS A 2 0.88 8.95 -5.23
N HIS A 3 1.70 9.19 -4.21
CA HIS A 3 2.55 8.17 -3.60
C HIS A 3 2.15 7.85 -2.16
N VAL A 4 1.57 8.81 -1.44
CA VAL A 4 1.08 8.61 -0.08
C VAL A 4 0.09 7.42 -0.03
N PRO A 5 0.44 6.30 0.64
CA PRO A 5 -0.48 5.18 0.82
C PRO A 5 -1.54 5.54 1.86
N PHE A 6 -2.79 5.16 1.65
CA PHE A 6 -3.83 5.33 2.65
C PHE A 6 -4.49 4.00 3.00
N VAL A 7 -4.76 3.81 4.28
CA VAL A 7 -5.34 2.59 4.83
C VAL A 7 -6.83 2.81 5.07
N LYS A 8 -7.66 1.92 4.52
CA LYS A 8 -9.08 1.77 4.84
C LYS A 8 -9.28 0.45 5.56
N ARG A 9 -10.12 0.42 6.59
CA ARG A 9 -10.44 -0.81 7.32
C ARG A 9 -11.93 -1.06 7.34
N GLU A 10 -12.31 -2.30 7.08
CA GLU A 10 -13.67 -2.80 7.20
C GLU A 10 -13.63 -4.13 7.97
N GLY A 11 -13.94 -4.07 9.28
CA GLY A 11 -13.79 -5.23 10.17
C GLY A 11 -12.34 -5.72 10.25
N ASN A 12 -12.11 -6.98 9.85
CA ASN A 12 -10.79 -7.63 9.82
C ASN A 12 -10.11 -7.53 8.45
N VAL A 13 -10.52 -6.58 7.62
CA VAL A 13 -9.95 -6.36 6.30
C VAL A 13 -9.32 -4.98 6.25
N TYR A 14 -8.02 -4.95 5.96
CA TYR A 14 -7.26 -3.74 5.68
C TYR A 14 -7.06 -3.62 4.17
N LYS A 15 -7.50 -2.51 3.59
CA LYS A 15 -7.24 -2.13 2.20
C LYS A 15 -6.30 -0.95 2.17
N VAL A 16 -5.11 -1.16 1.62
CA VAL A 16 -4.12 -0.10 1.38
C VAL A 16 -4.18 0.29 -0.08
N VAL A 17 -4.28 1.58 -0.37
CA VAL A 17 -4.32 2.12 -1.73
C VAL A 17 -3.27 3.22 -1.87
N VAL A 18 -2.56 3.23 -2.99
CA VAL A 18 -1.48 4.20 -3.26
C VAL A 18 -1.99 5.33 -4.15
N GLY A 19 -1.93 6.55 -3.62
CA GLY A 19 -2.40 7.76 -4.28
C GLY A 19 -3.75 8.24 -3.75
N GLU A 20 -3.72 9.16 -2.78
CA GLU A 20 -4.90 9.68 -2.06
C GLU A 20 -5.84 10.53 -2.95
N ASN A 21 -5.28 11.46 -3.73
CA ASN A 21 -6.06 12.34 -4.62
C ASN A 21 -6.24 11.77 -6.03
N ALA A 22 -5.31 10.91 -6.46
CA ALA A 22 -5.32 10.24 -7.75
C ALA A 22 -4.44 9.00 -7.65
N LEU A 23 -4.92 7.89 -8.21
CA LEU A 23 -4.21 6.61 -8.19
C LEU A 23 -2.83 6.71 -8.84
N HIS A 24 -1.86 6.04 -8.23
CA HIS A 24 -0.53 5.88 -8.80
C HIS A 24 -0.61 5.12 -10.15
N PRO A 25 0.18 5.52 -11.17
CA PRO A 25 0.30 4.75 -12.41
C PRO A 25 0.81 3.32 -12.16
N MET A 26 0.36 2.36 -12.96
CA MET A 26 0.83 0.96 -12.87
C MET A 26 1.27 0.49 -14.26
N GLU A 27 2.18 1.25 -14.86
CA GLU A 27 2.70 1.01 -16.21
C GLU A 27 4.00 0.19 -16.15
N GLU A 28 4.39 -0.47 -17.24
CA GLU A 28 5.58 -1.34 -17.28
C GLU A 28 6.87 -0.70 -16.74
N LYS A 29 7.05 0.60 -16.96
CA LYS A 29 8.24 1.35 -16.53
C LYS A 29 8.02 2.20 -15.27
N HIS A 30 6.79 2.29 -14.77
CA HIS A 30 6.44 3.13 -13.63
C HIS A 30 5.25 2.55 -12.88
N TYR A 31 5.55 1.81 -11.81
CA TYR A 31 4.57 1.09 -11.01
C TYR A 31 5.01 0.98 -9.55
N ILE A 32 4.06 0.57 -8.70
CA ILE A 32 4.32 0.21 -7.32
C ILE A 32 4.77 -1.24 -7.29
N GLU A 33 6.00 -1.51 -6.85
CA GLU A 33 6.54 -2.87 -6.78
C GLU A 33 5.93 -3.65 -5.62
N TRP A 34 5.71 -2.98 -4.50
CA TRP A 34 5.09 -3.60 -3.33
C TRP A 34 4.39 -2.59 -2.45
N ILE A 35 3.40 -3.11 -1.71
CA ILE A 35 2.72 -2.44 -0.62
C ILE A 35 2.96 -3.25 0.64
N GLU A 36 3.29 -2.55 1.72
CA GLU A 36 3.53 -3.13 3.04
C GLU A 36 2.57 -2.52 4.06
N LEU A 37 1.98 -3.37 4.88
CA LEU A 37 1.16 -3.02 6.03
C LEU A 37 1.87 -3.53 7.29
N ASN A 38 2.07 -2.66 8.27
CA ASN A 38 2.49 -3.03 9.61
C ASN A 38 1.28 -2.96 10.54
N VAL A 39 1.00 -4.06 11.25
CA VAL A 39 -0.03 -4.14 12.29
C VAL A 39 0.62 -4.65 13.57
N ASP A 40 0.70 -3.80 14.59
CA ASP A 40 1.30 -4.11 15.90
C ASP A 40 2.71 -4.72 15.83
N GLY A 41 3.53 -4.24 14.88
CA GLY A 41 4.89 -4.71 14.66
C GLY A 41 5.01 -5.92 13.73
N VAL A 42 3.90 -6.50 13.27
CA VAL A 42 3.89 -7.58 12.28
C VAL A 42 3.79 -7.00 10.88
N ILE A 43 4.72 -7.39 10.01
CA ILE A 43 4.83 -6.88 8.66
C ILE A 43 4.17 -7.85 7.66
N TYR A 44 3.25 -7.31 6.87
CA TYR A 44 2.60 -7.99 5.75
C TYR A 44 2.96 -7.26 4.46
N LYS A 45 3.39 -8.00 3.45
CA LYS A 45 3.83 -7.42 2.18
C LYS A 45 3.15 -8.09 1.00
N LYS A 46 2.64 -7.28 0.08
CA LYS A 46 2.10 -7.71 -1.21
C LYS A 46 2.94 -7.10 -2.32
N PHE A 47 3.54 -7.95 -3.14
CA PHE A 47 4.14 -7.53 -4.40
C PHE A 47 3.05 -7.37 -5.46
N LEU A 48 3.22 -6.37 -6.30
CA LEU A 48 2.35 -6.05 -7.43
C LEU A 48 3.18 -6.09 -8.73
N ASN A 49 2.48 -6.17 -9.85
CA ASN A 49 3.05 -6.14 -11.19
C ASN A 49 2.51 -4.91 -11.96
N PRO A 50 3.19 -4.49 -13.03
CA PRO A 50 2.58 -3.59 -14.00
C PRO A 50 1.20 -4.07 -14.45
N GLY A 51 0.24 -3.15 -14.56
CA GLY A 51 -1.15 -3.41 -14.92
C GLY A 51 -2.06 -3.74 -13.72
N ASP A 52 -1.51 -4.11 -12.57
CA ASP A 52 -2.31 -4.31 -11.36
C ASP A 52 -2.92 -2.98 -10.88
N LYS A 53 -3.97 -3.07 -10.04
CA LYS A 53 -4.41 -1.88 -9.30
C LYS A 53 -3.35 -1.51 -8.26
N PRO A 54 -3.10 -0.22 -7.99
CA PRO A 54 -2.16 0.23 -6.95
C PRO A 54 -2.77 0.08 -5.55
N GLU A 55 -3.22 -1.12 -5.21
CA GLU A 55 -3.86 -1.44 -3.94
C GLU A 55 -3.52 -2.87 -3.48
N ALA A 56 -3.55 -3.08 -2.17
CA ALA A 56 -3.40 -4.39 -1.54
C ALA A 56 -4.46 -4.58 -0.47
N VAL A 57 -4.95 -5.81 -0.33
CA VAL A 57 -5.93 -6.22 0.68
C VAL A 57 -5.29 -7.25 1.59
N PHE A 58 -5.46 -7.05 2.89
CA PHE A 58 -4.94 -7.92 3.93
C PHE A 58 -6.07 -8.28 4.90
N GLU A 59 -6.32 -9.58 5.07
CA GLU A 59 -7.30 -10.10 6.04
C GLU A 59 -6.58 -10.39 7.36
N ILE A 60 -6.59 -9.40 8.26
CA ILE A 60 -5.86 -9.42 9.53
C ILE A 60 -6.79 -8.87 10.62
N PRO A 61 -6.81 -9.45 11.83
CA PRO A 61 -7.51 -8.87 12.97
C PRO A 61 -7.11 -7.42 13.23
N GLU A 62 -8.00 -6.66 13.86
CA GLU A 62 -7.72 -5.27 14.22
C GLU A 62 -6.51 -5.17 15.18
N GLY A 63 -5.53 -4.34 14.79
CA GLY A 63 -4.40 -3.95 15.63
C GLY A 63 -4.51 -2.51 16.13
N LYS A 64 -3.66 -2.16 17.10
CA LYS A 64 -3.63 -0.84 17.75
C LYS A 64 -2.73 0.16 17.03
N ASP A 65 -1.61 -0.31 16.50
CA ASP A 65 -0.67 0.48 15.71
C ASP A 65 -0.66 -0.02 14.28
N VAL A 66 -1.04 0.85 13.34
CA VAL A 66 -1.20 0.51 11.93
C VAL A 66 -0.52 1.56 11.08
N SER A 67 0.42 1.13 10.24
CA SER A 67 1.07 2.01 9.26
C SER A 67 1.25 1.31 7.93
N ALA A 68 1.34 2.10 6.85
CA ALA A 68 1.53 1.58 5.52
C ALA A 68 2.69 2.28 4.81
N ARG A 69 3.39 1.50 3.99
CA ARG A 69 4.43 2.02 3.10
C ARG A 69 4.37 1.33 1.75
N GLU A 70 4.85 2.01 0.75
CA GLU A 70 4.86 1.55 -0.64
C GLU A 70 6.22 1.85 -1.28
N PHE A 71 6.55 1.11 -2.32
CA PHE A 71 7.74 1.39 -3.11
C PHE A 71 7.41 1.52 -4.59
N CYS A 72 7.62 2.72 -5.12
CA CYS A 72 7.58 3.03 -6.52
C CYS A 72 8.96 2.76 -7.14
N ASN A 73 9.01 2.02 -8.24
CA ASN A 73 10.29 1.69 -8.91
C ASN A 73 11.06 2.94 -9.40
N VAL A 74 10.36 4.07 -9.63
CA VAL A 74 10.95 5.36 -10.06
C VAL A 74 11.17 6.31 -8.89
N HIS A 75 10.22 6.38 -7.96
CA HIS A 75 10.19 7.42 -6.91
C HIS A 75 10.62 6.91 -5.53
N GLY A 76 10.96 5.63 -5.41
CA GLY A 76 11.44 5.02 -4.19
C GLY A 76 10.35 4.82 -3.13
N LEU A 77 10.77 4.86 -1.87
CA LEU A 77 9.96 4.51 -0.70
C LEU A 77 9.12 5.69 -0.21
N TRP A 78 7.84 5.43 0.05
CA TRP A 78 6.93 6.37 0.71
C TRP A 78 6.23 5.75 1.92
N VAL A 79 5.97 6.56 2.94
CA VAL A 79 5.42 6.11 4.23
C VAL A 79 4.29 7.03 4.66
N LYS A 80 3.15 6.46 5.06
CA LYS A 80 2.12 7.15 5.85
C LYS A 80 2.02 6.44 7.21
N LYS A 81 2.29 7.21 8.26
CA LYS A 81 2.05 6.79 9.65
C LYS A 81 0.64 7.22 10.05
#